data_AF-A0A8T5GQ27-F1
#
_entry.id   AF-A0A8T5GQ27-F1
#
_cell.length_a   1.000
_cell.length_b   1.000
_cell.length_c   1.000
_cell.angle_alpha   90.00
_cell.angle_beta   90.00
_cell.angle_gamma   90.00
#
_symmetry.space_group_name_H-M   'P 1'
#
loop_
_entity.id
_entity.type
_entity.pdbx_description
1 polymer ?
#
loop_
_entity_poly.entity_id
_entity_poly.type
_entity_poly.pdbx_seq_one_letter_code
_entity_poly.pdbx_strand_id
1 'polypeptide(L)'
;VLNVQEIDKRIRTVSEFITNYEPEDIVVVGKRENGWRAIKLFEKVTGTKAYAGRYHPGILTNPGLEDFKEAKLIIVADPWPDKDALKDAAKVGAVTVALCDTNNDSTYVDLVLPCNNKGRKSLGLILYILAREYLKAKHPEAPEMSYSLDDFMGETEEARNEYFAKKKKRVFRKPAPGDRRAPRRN
;
A
#
# COMPACT_ATOMS: atom_id res chain seq x y z
N VAL A 1 17.72 -13.52 -0.23
CA VAL A 1 17.92 -12.05 -0.42
C VAL A 1 17.55 -11.74 -1.86
N LEU A 2 16.71 -10.73 -2.10
CA LEU A 2 16.30 -10.36 -3.47
C LEU A 2 17.41 -9.54 -4.17
N ASN A 3 17.58 -9.74 -5.47
CA ASN A 3 18.59 -9.02 -6.26
C ASN A 3 18.13 -7.59 -6.58
N VAL A 4 18.79 -6.60 -6.00
CA VAL A 4 18.46 -5.17 -6.16
C VAL A 4 18.56 -4.69 -7.61
N GLN A 5 19.54 -5.19 -8.39
CA GLN A 5 19.68 -4.80 -9.80
C GLN A 5 18.50 -5.27 -10.63
N GLU A 6 18.01 -6.48 -10.35
CA GLU A 6 16.86 -7.04 -11.05
C GLU A 6 15.56 -6.34 -10.65
N ILE A 7 15.45 -5.94 -9.38
CA ILE A 7 14.36 -5.10 -8.88
C ILE A 7 14.36 -3.75 -9.63
N ASP A 8 15.50 -3.06 -9.75
CA ASP A 8 15.57 -1.76 -10.44
C ASP A 8 15.10 -1.86 -11.89
N LYS A 9 15.60 -2.86 -12.63
CA LYS A 9 15.14 -3.14 -14.00
C LYS A 9 13.64 -3.36 -14.06
N ARG A 10 13.10 -4.17 -13.13
CA ARG A 10 11.69 -4.50 -13.12
C ARG A 10 10.82 -3.30 -12.75
N ILE A 11 11.27 -2.43 -11.85
CA ILE A 11 10.60 -1.16 -11.53
C ILE A 11 10.47 -0.32 -12.78
N ARG A 12 11.55 -0.17 -13.58
CA ARG A 12 11.49 0.60 -14.83
C ARG A 12 10.46 0.04 -15.81
N THR A 13 10.48 -1.28 -16.04
CA THR A 13 9.50 -1.95 -16.90
C THR A 13 8.07 -1.75 -16.41
N VAL A 14 7.83 -1.87 -15.10
CA VAL A 14 6.51 -1.66 -14.50
C VAL A 14 6.08 -0.20 -14.60
N SER A 15 6.98 0.76 -14.36
CA SER A 15 6.70 2.19 -14.50
C SER A 15 6.29 2.53 -15.93
N GLU A 16 7.09 2.13 -16.93
CA GLU A 16 6.76 2.32 -18.35
C GLU A 16 5.41 1.69 -18.70
N PHE A 17 5.13 0.49 -18.17
CA PHE A 17 3.87 -0.20 -18.40
C PHE A 17 2.66 0.58 -17.84
N ILE A 18 2.74 1.03 -16.58
CA ILE A 18 1.66 1.78 -15.91
C ILE A 18 1.38 3.11 -16.64
N THR A 19 2.40 3.77 -17.18
CA THR A 19 2.23 5.07 -17.85
C THR A 19 1.35 5.04 -19.11
N ASN A 20 1.15 3.87 -19.70
CA ASN A 20 0.28 3.70 -20.87
C ASN A 20 -1.22 3.71 -20.53
N TYR A 21 -1.57 3.66 -19.25
CA TYR A 21 -2.95 3.66 -18.78
C TYR A 21 -3.36 5.03 -18.26
N GLU A 22 -4.65 5.34 -18.31
CA GLU A 22 -5.22 6.53 -17.68
C GLU A 22 -5.50 6.27 -16.19
N PRO A 23 -5.46 7.31 -15.32
CA PRO A 23 -5.66 7.13 -13.89
C PRO A 23 -6.96 6.39 -13.53
N GLU A 24 -8.02 6.64 -14.28
CA GLU A 24 -9.34 6.07 -14.06
C GLU A 24 -9.40 4.57 -14.38
N ASP A 25 -8.50 4.07 -15.23
CA ASP A 25 -8.44 2.67 -15.64
C ASP A 25 -7.58 1.81 -14.69
N ILE A 26 -6.89 2.44 -13.73
CA ILE A 26 -5.97 1.80 -12.79
C ILE A 26 -6.62 1.67 -11.42
N VAL A 27 -6.58 0.46 -10.88
CA VAL A 27 -7.00 0.19 -9.49
C VAL A 27 -5.82 -0.36 -8.68
N VAL A 28 -5.54 0.27 -7.54
CA VAL A 28 -4.51 -0.20 -6.60
C VAL A 28 -5.17 -0.86 -5.40
N VAL A 29 -4.76 -2.08 -5.04
CA VAL A 29 -5.33 -2.84 -3.92
C VAL A 29 -4.22 -3.24 -2.95
N GLY A 30 -4.47 -3.08 -1.66
CA GLY A 30 -3.60 -3.64 -0.65
C GLY A 30 -4.26 -3.76 0.72
N LYS A 31 -4.36 -5.00 1.20
CA LYS A 31 -4.94 -5.30 2.50
C LYS A 31 -3.99 -5.10 3.68
N ARG A 32 -2.68 -5.13 3.45
CA ARG A 32 -1.68 -4.96 4.53
C ARG A 32 -1.67 -3.55 5.10
N GLU A 33 -1.78 -3.45 6.42
CA GLU A 33 -1.76 -2.18 7.19
C GLU A 33 -0.52 -1.33 6.89
N ASN A 34 0.64 -1.98 6.74
CA ASN A 34 1.91 -1.32 6.43
C ASN A 34 1.89 -0.57 5.09
N GLY A 35 1.02 -0.95 4.16
CA GLY A 35 0.89 -0.31 2.84
C GLY A 35 -0.19 0.75 2.76
N TRP A 36 -1.13 0.82 3.71
CA TRP A 36 -2.33 1.66 3.58
C TRP A 36 -2.02 3.13 3.36
N ARG A 37 -1.02 3.67 4.08
CA ARG A 37 -0.63 5.07 3.92
C ARG A 37 -0.08 5.34 2.51
N ALA A 38 0.85 4.50 2.06
CA ALA A 38 1.47 4.63 0.74
C ALA A 38 0.44 4.48 -0.38
N ILE A 39 -0.51 3.54 -0.24
CA ILE A 39 -1.60 3.33 -1.21
C ILE A 39 -2.55 4.53 -1.26
N LYS A 40 -2.96 5.08 -0.11
CA LYS A 40 -3.80 6.29 -0.06
C LYS A 40 -3.10 7.52 -0.63
N LEU A 41 -1.78 7.65 -0.40
CA LEU A 41 -0.99 8.73 -0.99
C LEU A 41 -0.82 8.53 -2.50
N PHE A 42 -0.64 7.30 -2.95
CA PHE A 42 -0.58 6.97 -4.37
C PHE A 42 -1.85 7.42 -5.09
N GLU A 43 -3.04 7.13 -4.55
CA GLU A 43 -4.32 7.61 -5.07
C GLU A 43 -4.38 9.14 -5.14
N LYS A 44 -3.98 9.83 -4.07
CA LYS A 44 -3.98 11.31 -4.04
C LYS A 44 -3.04 11.94 -5.06
N VAL A 45 -1.91 11.29 -5.35
CA VAL A 45 -0.87 11.83 -6.24
C VAL A 45 -1.21 11.57 -7.69
N THR A 46 -1.61 10.34 -8.01
CA THR A 46 -1.80 9.89 -9.39
C THR A 46 -3.24 10.05 -9.88
N GLY A 47 -4.20 10.24 -8.97
CA GLY A 47 -5.64 10.27 -9.28
C GLY A 47 -6.24 8.88 -9.49
N THR A 48 -5.47 7.80 -9.32
CA THR A 48 -5.97 6.43 -9.50
C THR A 48 -6.86 6.01 -8.35
N LYS A 49 -7.81 5.10 -8.59
CA LYS A 49 -8.62 4.55 -7.50
C LYS A 49 -7.80 3.57 -6.67
N ALA A 50 -7.84 3.72 -5.34
CA ALA A 50 -7.15 2.78 -4.47
C ALA A 50 -8.02 2.24 -3.33
N TYR A 51 -7.81 0.97 -3.00
CA TYR A 51 -8.46 0.25 -1.91
C TYR A 51 -7.40 -0.15 -0.88
N ALA A 52 -7.19 0.74 0.09
CA ALA A 52 -6.37 0.46 1.27
C ALA A 52 -7.23 -0.25 2.33
N GLY A 53 -7.03 -1.57 2.49
CA GLY A 53 -7.78 -2.39 3.45
C GLY A 53 -8.49 -3.56 2.79
N ARG A 54 -9.70 -3.88 3.25
CA ARG A 54 -10.46 -5.01 2.73
C ARG A 54 -10.95 -4.69 1.32
N TYR A 55 -10.49 -5.46 0.34
CA TYR A 55 -11.11 -5.50 -0.99
C TYR A 55 -12.50 -6.14 -0.89
N HIS A 56 -13.51 -5.47 -1.45
CA HIS A 56 -14.87 -6.01 -1.53
C HIS A 56 -14.99 -6.86 -2.81
N PRO A 57 -15.26 -8.16 -2.71
CA PRO A 57 -15.43 -9.00 -3.90
C PRO A 57 -16.55 -8.45 -4.79
N GLY A 58 -16.31 -8.42 -6.09
CA GLY A 58 -17.28 -7.94 -7.07
C GLY A 58 -17.11 -6.50 -7.53
N ILE A 59 -16.15 -5.73 -6.98
CA ILE A 59 -15.83 -4.36 -7.44
C ILE A 59 -15.59 -4.32 -8.96
N LEU A 60 -14.96 -5.35 -9.52
CA LEU A 60 -14.64 -5.40 -10.95
C LEU A 60 -15.67 -6.16 -11.79
N THR A 61 -16.48 -7.02 -11.18
CA THR A 61 -17.33 -7.97 -11.91
C THR A 61 -18.83 -7.67 -11.83
N ASN A 62 -19.28 -6.89 -10.85
CA ASN A 62 -20.70 -6.65 -10.60
C ASN A 62 -21.07 -5.17 -10.84
N PRO A 63 -21.65 -4.84 -12.00
CA PRO A 63 -22.10 -3.48 -12.33
C PRO A 63 -23.15 -2.89 -11.38
N GLY A 64 -23.84 -3.72 -10.60
CA GLY A 64 -24.86 -3.28 -9.65
C GLY A 64 -24.32 -2.77 -8.30
N LEU A 65 -23.00 -2.83 -8.07
CA LEU A 65 -22.38 -2.25 -6.89
C LEU A 65 -22.11 -0.76 -7.10
N GLU A 66 -22.34 0.06 -6.06
CA GLU A 66 -22.02 1.50 -6.11
C GLU A 66 -20.51 1.75 -6.33
N ASP A 67 -19.67 0.87 -5.78
CA ASP A 67 -18.22 0.90 -5.92
C ASP A 67 -17.70 0.18 -7.17
N PHE A 68 -18.58 -0.19 -8.11
CA PHE A 68 -18.18 -0.89 -9.34
C PHE A 68 -17.20 -0.05 -10.15
N LYS A 69 -16.13 -0.69 -10.63
CA LYS A 69 -15.13 -0.04 -11.46
C LYS A 69 -14.62 -0.96 -12.55
N GLU A 70 -14.67 -0.48 -13.78
CA GLU A 70 -14.05 -1.12 -14.92
C GLU A 70 -12.57 -0.73 -14.96
N ALA A 71 -11.72 -1.55 -14.34
CA ALA A 71 -10.27 -1.37 -14.37
C ALA A 71 -9.65 -2.20 -15.50
N LYS A 72 -8.72 -1.62 -16.24
CA LYS A 72 -7.90 -2.33 -17.23
C LYS A 72 -6.59 -2.82 -16.63
N LEU A 73 -6.11 -2.13 -15.59
CA LEU A 73 -4.87 -2.45 -14.88
C LEU A 73 -5.11 -2.50 -13.37
N ILE A 74 -4.59 -3.54 -12.74
CA ILE A 74 -4.69 -3.72 -11.29
C ILE A 74 -3.31 -3.91 -10.69
N ILE A 75 -2.99 -3.06 -9.70
CA ILE A 75 -1.75 -3.11 -8.95
C ILE A 75 -2.04 -3.67 -7.57
N VAL A 76 -1.46 -4.81 -7.23
CA VAL A 76 -1.68 -5.51 -5.96
C VAL A 76 -0.45 -5.42 -5.07
N ALA A 77 -0.63 -4.97 -3.83
CA ALA A 77 0.47 -4.81 -2.87
C ALA A 77 0.98 -6.14 -2.29
N ASP A 78 0.14 -7.17 -2.21
CA ASP A 78 0.56 -8.53 -1.89
C ASP A 78 -0.45 -9.54 -2.47
N PRO A 79 -0.04 -10.47 -3.35
CA PRO A 79 -0.95 -11.41 -3.99
C PRO A 79 -1.62 -12.40 -3.02
N TRP A 80 -1.04 -12.65 -1.84
CA TRP A 80 -1.60 -13.63 -0.88
C TRP A 80 -2.86 -13.13 -0.15
N PRO A 81 -2.84 -11.97 0.54
CA PRO A 81 -4.02 -11.43 1.20
C PRO A 81 -5.04 -10.82 0.21
N ASP A 82 -4.60 -10.39 -0.98
CA ASP A 82 -5.42 -9.71 -1.99
C ASP A 82 -5.80 -10.63 -3.16
N LYS A 83 -5.78 -11.95 -2.95
CA LYS A 83 -6.14 -12.99 -3.94
C LYS A 83 -7.51 -12.79 -4.58
N ASP A 84 -8.45 -12.18 -3.87
CA ASP A 84 -9.81 -11.96 -4.37
C ASP A 84 -9.81 -10.89 -5.47
N ALA A 85 -8.96 -9.86 -5.35
CA ALA A 85 -8.75 -8.88 -6.41
C ALA A 85 -8.12 -9.51 -7.65
N LEU A 86 -7.13 -10.39 -7.48
CA LEU A 86 -6.51 -11.14 -8.59
C LEU A 86 -7.51 -12.05 -9.32
N LYS A 87 -8.39 -12.73 -8.57
CA LYS A 87 -9.43 -13.58 -9.16
C LYS A 87 -10.46 -12.77 -9.94
N ASP A 88 -10.87 -11.63 -9.43
CA ASP A 88 -11.81 -10.77 -10.13
C ASP A 88 -11.16 -10.15 -11.38
N ALA A 89 -9.89 -9.73 -11.29
CA ALA A 89 -9.10 -9.28 -12.43
C ALA A 89 -9.07 -10.34 -13.55
N ALA A 90 -8.76 -11.58 -13.19
CA ALA A 90 -8.69 -12.70 -14.12
C ALA A 90 -10.03 -13.01 -14.81
N LYS A 91 -11.16 -12.82 -14.12
CA LYS A 91 -12.50 -13.01 -14.72
C LYS A 91 -12.85 -11.93 -15.74
N VAL A 92 -12.43 -10.69 -15.48
CA VAL A 92 -12.72 -9.54 -16.35
C VAL A 92 -11.71 -9.42 -17.49
N GLY A 93 -10.52 -10.04 -17.34
CA GLY A 93 -9.42 -9.92 -18.28
C GLY A 93 -8.59 -8.65 -18.09
N ALA A 94 -8.59 -8.08 -16.88
CA ALA A 94 -7.75 -6.95 -16.52
C ALA A 94 -6.30 -7.42 -16.30
N VAL A 95 -5.33 -6.61 -16.73
CA VAL A 95 -3.91 -6.92 -16.54
C VAL A 95 -3.53 -6.72 -15.07
N THR A 96 -2.76 -7.64 -14.51
CA THR A 96 -2.36 -7.63 -13.10
C THR A 96 -0.86 -7.42 -12.90
N VAL A 97 -0.52 -6.43 -12.10
CA VAL A 97 0.83 -6.17 -11.58
C VAL A 97 0.82 -6.46 -10.10
N ALA A 98 1.73 -7.30 -9.60
CA ALA A 98 1.78 -7.61 -8.17
C ALA A 98 3.17 -7.42 -7.56
N LEU A 99 3.17 -6.85 -6.36
CA LEU A 99 4.33 -6.75 -5.48
C LEU A 99 4.55 -8.09 -4.76
N CYS A 100 5.55 -8.85 -5.18
CA CYS A 100 5.78 -10.21 -4.68
C CYS A 100 7.09 -10.32 -3.90
N ASP A 101 7.00 -10.89 -2.70
CA ASP A 101 8.13 -11.41 -1.94
C ASP A 101 8.36 -12.90 -2.32
N THR A 102 9.45 -13.48 -1.83
CA THR A 102 9.88 -14.86 -2.06
C THR A 102 8.87 -15.94 -1.66
N ASN A 103 7.92 -15.61 -0.77
CA ASN A 103 6.90 -16.55 -0.28
C ASN A 103 5.56 -16.41 -1.00
N ASN A 104 5.48 -15.60 -2.06
CA ASN A 104 4.24 -15.35 -2.77
C ASN A 104 4.11 -16.25 -4.00
N ASP A 105 2.89 -16.72 -4.23
CA ASP A 105 2.50 -17.35 -5.48
C ASP A 105 2.13 -16.28 -6.51
N SER A 106 2.66 -16.40 -7.73
CA SER A 106 2.38 -15.49 -8.85
C SER A 106 1.16 -15.92 -9.68
N THR A 107 0.23 -16.67 -9.09
CA THR A 107 -0.96 -17.14 -9.80
C THR A 107 -1.86 -15.96 -10.17
N TYR A 108 -2.29 -15.88 -11.43
CA TYR A 108 -3.07 -14.77 -11.99
C TYR A 108 -2.34 -13.41 -11.96
N VAL A 109 -1.01 -13.42 -11.89
CA VAL A 109 -0.17 -12.21 -11.98
C VAL A 109 0.53 -12.19 -13.34
N ASP A 110 0.27 -11.15 -14.15
CA ASP A 110 0.92 -10.98 -15.45
C ASP A 110 2.34 -10.40 -15.29
N LEU A 111 2.49 -9.40 -14.42
CA LEU A 111 3.76 -8.70 -14.21
C LEU A 111 4.13 -8.68 -12.72
N VAL A 112 5.11 -9.49 -12.37
CA VAL A 112 5.66 -9.54 -11.00
C VAL A 112 6.70 -8.43 -10.80
N LEU A 113 6.53 -7.62 -9.74
CA LEU A 113 7.58 -6.78 -9.18
C LEU A 113 8.16 -7.44 -7.93
N PRO A 114 9.38 -7.99 -7.98
CA PRO A 114 10.01 -8.57 -6.81
C PRO A 114 10.29 -7.46 -5.78
N CYS A 115 9.74 -7.56 -4.57
CA CYS A 115 10.00 -6.60 -3.51
C CYS A 115 9.69 -7.18 -2.13
N ASN A 116 10.18 -6.52 -1.08
CA ASN A 116 9.70 -6.83 0.28
C ASN A 116 8.33 -6.19 0.48
N ASN A 117 7.27 -6.99 0.35
CA ASN A 117 5.88 -6.54 0.50
C ASN A 117 5.37 -6.58 1.95
N LYS A 118 6.23 -6.84 2.94
CA LYS A 118 5.89 -6.84 4.36
C LYS A 118 6.32 -5.54 5.03
N GLY A 119 7.46 -5.00 4.63
CA GLY A 119 8.05 -3.81 5.24
C GLY A 119 7.37 -2.52 4.80
N ARG A 120 6.95 -1.69 5.77
CA ARG A 120 6.36 -0.35 5.53
C ARG A 120 7.26 0.51 4.64
N LYS A 121 8.56 0.56 4.96
CA LYS A 121 9.56 1.33 4.22
C LYS A 121 9.70 0.87 2.76
N SER A 122 9.67 -0.45 2.54
CA SER A 122 9.84 -1.03 1.21
C SER A 122 8.62 -0.75 0.33
N LEU A 123 7.40 -1.02 0.83
CA LEU A 123 6.16 -0.70 0.11
C LEU A 123 6.04 0.80 -0.18
N GLY A 124 6.36 1.65 0.80
CA GLY A 124 6.36 3.11 0.64
C GLY A 124 7.33 3.57 -0.45
N LEU A 125 8.56 3.05 -0.45
CA LEU A 125 9.57 3.40 -1.46
C LEU A 125 9.14 2.98 -2.86
N ILE A 126 8.66 1.75 -3.04
CA ILE A 126 8.25 1.24 -4.35
C ILE A 126 7.08 2.08 -4.90
N LEU A 127 6.02 2.28 -4.10
CA LEU A 127 4.86 3.07 -4.54
C LEU A 127 5.22 4.53 -4.80
N TYR A 128 6.16 5.09 -4.04
CA TYR A 128 6.69 6.44 -4.28
C TYR A 128 7.39 6.53 -5.64
N ILE A 129 8.28 5.58 -5.95
CA ILE A 129 8.98 5.56 -7.24
C ILE A 129 7.98 5.42 -8.38
N LEU A 130 7.04 4.47 -8.28
CA LEU A 130 6.01 4.28 -9.30
C LEU A 130 5.15 5.54 -9.51
N ALA A 131 4.72 6.20 -8.44
CA ALA A 131 3.94 7.43 -8.53
C ALA A 131 4.73 8.57 -9.18
N ARG A 132 6.01 8.71 -8.82
CA ARG A 132 6.88 9.73 -9.37
C ARG A 132 7.14 9.52 -10.86
N GLU A 133 7.45 8.30 -11.28
CA GLU A 133 7.65 7.97 -12.70
C GLU A 133 6.35 8.13 -13.50
N TYR A 134 5.20 7.75 -12.92
CA TYR A 134 3.89 7.96 -13.53
C TYR A 134 3.59 9.43 -13.81
N LEU A 135 3.78 10.29 -12.79
CA LEU A 135 3.58 11.73 -12.93
C LEU A 135 4.54 12.37 -13.93
N LYS A 136 5.82 11.98 -13.91
CA LYS A 136 6.82 12.51 -14.85
C LYS A 136 6.44 12.21 -16.30
N ALA A 137 5.91 11.02 -16.57
CA ALA A 137 5.49 10.62 -17.91
C ALA A 137 4.20 11.33 -18.36
N LYS A 138 3.20 11.45 -17.47
CA LYS A 138 1.91 12.09 -17.81
C LYS A 138 1.99 13.62 -17.83
N HIS A 139 2.82 14.21 -16.98
CA HIS A 139 2.95 15.66 -16.79
C HIS A 139 4.43 16.07 -16.73
N PRO A 140 5.14 16.08 -17.88
CA PRO A 140 6.56 16.41 -17.92
C PRO A 140 6.88 17.85 -17.48
N GLU A 141 5.90 18.76 -17.55
CA GLU A 141 6.05 20.16 -17.15
C GLU A 141 5.54 20.47 -15.74
N ALA A 142 4.94 19.49 -15.05
CA ALA A 142 4.45 19.69 -13.70
C ALA A 142 5.63 19.81 -12.71
N PRO A 143 5.47 20.62 -11.65
CA PRO A 143 6.44 20.66 -10.56
C PRO A 143 6.60 19.27 -9.94
N GLU A 144 7.76 19.04 -9.34
CA GLU A 144 8.10 17.79 -8.69
C GLU A 144 7.00 17.38 -7.69
N MET A 145 6.78 16.05 -7.57
CA MET A 145 5.75 15.45 -6.74
C MET A 145 5.69 16.11 -5.35
N SER A 146 4.49 16.55 -4.96
CA SER A 146 4.28 17.37 -3.76
C SER A 146 4.60 16.65 -2.44
N TYR A 147 4.57 15.32 -2.44
CA TYR A 147 4.85 14.51 -1.27
C TYR A 147 6.28 13.96 -1.30
N SER A 148 6.92 13.97 -0.14
CA SER A 148 8.27 13.43 0.02
C SER A 148 8.27 11.89 0.18
N LEU A 149 9.43 11.27 0.02
CA LEU A 149 9.61 9.84 0.31
C LEU A 149 9.23 9.50 1.76
N ASP A 150 9.53 10.39 2.70
CA ASP A 150 9.19 10.21 4.11
C ASP A 150 7.69 10.25 4.35
N ASP A 151 6.92 10.94 3.51
CA ASP A 151 5.45 10.90 3.59
C ASP A 151 4.92 9.52 3.21
N PHE A 152 5.51 8.88 2.21
CA PHE A 152 5.15 7.51 1.79
C PHE A 152 5.62 6.45 2.80
N MET A 153 6.79 6.66 3.41
CA MET A 153 7.38 5.75 4.39
C MET A 153 6.93 6.03 5.84
N GLY A 154 6.23 7.14 6.06
CA GLY A 154 5.85 7.68 7.35
C GLY A 154 4.86 6.81 8.12
N GLU A 155 4.69 7.12 9.40
CA GLU A 155 3.59 6.55 10.19
C GLU A 155 2.27 7.19 9.77
N THR A 156 1.18 6.41 9.77
CA THR A 156 -0.17 7.00 9.75
C THR A 156 -0.26 8.02 10.88
N GLU A 157 -0.86 9.18 10.63
CA GLU A 157 -1.12 10.16 11.70
C GLU A 157 -1.87 9.51 12.86
N GLU A 158 -2.73 8.53 12.55
CA GLU A 158 -3.42 7.67 13.51
C GLU A 158 -2.47 6.82 14.35
N ALA A 159 -1.47 6.16 13.75
CA ALA A 159 -0.47 5.37 14.48
C ALA A 159 0.47 6.25 15.31
N ARG A 160 0.83 7.43 14.79
CA ARG A 160 1.61 8.45 15.51
C ARG A 160 0.81 8.99 16.70
N ASN A 161 -0.48 9.32 16.50
CA ASN A 161 -1.40 9.78 17.54
C ASN A 161 -1.69 8.70 18.57
N GLU A 162 -1.86 7.44 18.15
CA GLU A 162 -2.05 6.31 19.05
C GLU A 162 -0.78 5.99 19.84
N TYR A 163 0.41 6.14 19.24
CA TYR A 163 1.70 6.07 19.93
C TYR A 163 1.83 7.16 20.99
N PHE A 164 1.53 8.43 20.65
CA PHE A 164 1.53 9.53 21.60
C PHE A 164 0.46 9.37 22.70
N ALA A 165 -0.71 8.81 22.38
CA ALA A 165 -1.76 8.50 23.34
C ALA A 165 -1.36 7.36 24.29
N LYS A 166 -0.74 6.29 23.78
CA LYS A 166 -0.18 5.18 24.58
C LYS A 166 0.97 5.66 25.48
N LYS A 167 1.82 6.55 24.98
CA LYS A 167 2.94 7.16 25.74
C LYS A 167 2.42 8.10 26.85
N LYS A 168 1.43 8.96 26.57
CA LYS A 168 0.73 9.76 27.60
C LYS A 168 0.08 8.88 28.67
N LYS A 169 -0.60 7.79 28.30
CA LYS A 169 -1.21 6.83 29.25
C LYS A 169 -0.18 6.10 30.12
N ARG A 170 1.02 5.80 29.60
CA ARG A 170 2.13 5.21 30.40
C ARG A 170 2.70 6.20 31.42
N VAL A 171 2.78 7.49 31.08
CA VAL A 171 3.29 8.54 31.99
C VAL A 171 2.27 8.92 33.06
N PHE A 172 0.96 8.88 32.75
CA PHE A 172 -0.12 9.26 33.67
C PHE A 172 -0.73 8.10 34.49
N ARG A 173 -0.13 6.91 34.45
CA ARG A 173 -0.58 5.79 35.29
C ARG A 173 -0.19 6.10 36.74
N LYS A 174 -1.11 6.69 37.52
CA LYS A 174 -0.94 6.85 38.97
C LYS A 174 -0.64 5.47 39.56
N PRO A 175 0.36 5.33 40.45
CA PRO A 175 0.59 4.08 41.16
C PRO A 175 -0.69 3.68 41.90
N ALA A 176 -1.00 2.39 41.89
CA ALA A 176 -2.21 1.86 42.51
C ALA A 176 -2.25 2.26 44.00
N PRO A 177 -3.37 2.83 44.50
CA PRO A 177 -3.49 3.14 45.92
C PRO A 177 -3.68 1.83 46.69
N GLY A 178 -2.60 1.30 47.27
CA GLY A 178 -2.71 0.03 48.00
C GLY A 178 -1.49 -0.53 48.73
N ASP A 179 -0.26 -0.08 48.50
CA ASP A 179 0.90 -0.62 49.24
C ASP A 179 1.32 0.30 50.39
N ARG A 180 0.45 0.44 51.39
CA ARG A 180 0.86 0.88 52.74
C ARG A 180 1.09 -0.36 53.58
N ARG A 181 2.26 -1.00 53.45
CA ARG A 181 2.73 -1.91 54.51
C ARG A 181 2.97 -1.07 55.75
N ALA A 182 2.18 -1.31 56.79
CA ALA A 182 2.38 -0.72 58.10
C ALA A 182 3.80 -1.03 58.59
N PRO A 183 4.50 -0.07 59.24
CA PRO A 183 5.78 -0.37 59.86
C PRO A 183 5.52 -1.35 61.02
N ARG A 184 6.15 -2.52 60.97
CA ARG A 184 6.16 -3.46 62.10
C ARG A 184 6.89 -2.75 63.25
N ARG A 185 6.17 -2.47 64.34
CA ARG A 185 6.77 -2.09 65.62
C ARG A 185 7.46 -3.33 66.19
N ASN A 186 8.69 -3.14 66.64
CA ASN A 186 9.46 -4.11 67.43
C ASN A 186 8.80 -4.34 68.79
#